data_AF-X1TF72-F1
#
_entry.id   AF-X1TF72-F1
#
_cell.length_a   1.000
_cell.length_b   1.000
_cell.length_c   1.000
_cell.angle_alpha   90.00
_cell.angle_beta   90.00
_cell.angle_gamma   90.00
#
_symmetry.space_group_name_H-M   'P 1'
#
loop_
_entity.id
_entity.type
_entity.pdbx_description
1 polymer ?
#
loop_
_entity_poly.entity_id
_entity_poly.type
_entity_poly.pdbx_seq_one_letter_code
_entity_poly.pdbx_strand_id
1 'polypeptide(L)'
;EVDKIEAAHIELVRTLIRKKKFRRYLIDHCYPIAIDGTQKFVRNWLWSEECLERKDKTENGEGKQYYVYVLEANLAFYDGMSIPLMSEVLNYAEGDTDQDKQDCELKAFYRLTGRLKKEFSHLPIMVLLDGLYAKGPVMEICRKKNWQFMIVLQDKCLKSVWEEYEGLGKLVENNELDRTWVNRRQHFKWINDIRYYYGQGEQKRQIVHVVVCEESWEEVDQKSNEIVTKKGR
;
A
#
# COMPACT_ATOMS: atom_id res chain seq x y z
N GLU A 1 -14.16 7.30 24.52
CA GLU A 1 -13.18 8.37 24.87
C GLU A 1 -12.01 8.41 23.88
N VAL A 2 -11.50 7.25 23.46
CA VAL A 2 -10.46 7.09 22.42
C VAL A 2 -10.83 7.75 21.08
N ASP A 3 -12.09 7.66 20.62
CA ASP A 3 -12.51 8.29 19.36
C ASP A 3 -12.34 9.82 19.34
N LYS A 4 -12.33 10.46 20.51
CA LYS A 4 -12.11 11.90 20.62
C LYS A 4 -10.67 12.29 20.29
N ILE A 5 -9.71 11.38 20.52
CA ILE A 5 -8.29 11.60 20.20
C ILE A 5 -8.11 11.60 18.68
N GLU A 6 -8.67 10.59 18.00
CA GLU A 6 -8.62 10.52 16.53
C GLU A 6 -9.30 11.76 15.91
N ALA A 7 -10.49 12.13 16.39
CA ALA A 7 -11.20 13.30 15.90
C ALA A 7 -10.40 14.61 16.09
N ALA A 8 -9.77 14.81 17.25
CA ALA A 8 -8.93 15.98 17.51
C ALA A 8 -7.71 16.03 16.59
N HIS A 9 -7.07 14.88 16.37
CA HIS A 9 -5.94 14.74 15.47
C HIS A 9 -6.32 15.05 14.01
N ILE A 10 -7.43 14.49 13.54
CA ILE A 10 -7.97 14.77 12.20
C ILE A 10 -8.25 16.27 12.03
N GLU A 11 -8.83 16.94 13.02
CA GLU A 11 -9.10 18.38 12.91
C GLU A 11 -7.82 19.23 12.87
N LEU A 12 -6.76 18.81 13.58
CA LEU A 12 -5.44 19.44 13.49
C LEU A 12 -4.88 19.32 12.06
N VAL A 13 -4.92 18.11 11.48
CA VAL A 13 -4.45 17.89 10.11
C VAL A 13 -5.28 18.69 9.10
N ARG A 14 -6.62 18.71 9.25
CA ARG A 14 -7.53 19.53 8.43
C ARG A 14 -7.16 21.00 8.50
N THR A 15 -6.83 21.51 9.69
CA THR A 15 -6.40 22.89 9.87
C THR A 15 -5.11 23.18 9.12
N LEU A 16 -4.13 22.28 9.14
CA LEU A 16 -2.86 22.43 8.41
C LEU A 16 -3.06 22.39 6.88
N ILE A 17 -3.94 21.49 6.40
CA ILE A 17 -4.37 21.41 5.00
C ILE A 17 -5.02 22.73 4.56
N ARG A 18 -6.00 23.24 5.31
CA ARG A 18 -6.70 24.51 5.02
C ARG A 18 -5.73 25.70 4.99
N LYS A 19 -4.74 25.71 5.89
CA LYS A 19 -3.65 26.70 5.92
C LYS A 19 -2.57 26.47 4.85
N LYS A 20 -2.77 25.50 3.94
CA LYS A 20 -1.89 25.15 2.81
C LYS A 20 -0.45 24.82 3.23
N LYS A 21 -0.25 24.30 4.45
CA LYS A 21 1.09 24.01 4.99
C LYS A 21 1.80 22.87 4.25
N PHE A 22 1.04 22.00 3.60
CA PHE A 22 1.55 20.84 2.89
C PHE A 22 1.78 21.04 1.39
N ARG A 23 1.45 22.22 0.83
CA ARG A 23 1.42 22.43 -0.63
C ARG A 23 2.74 22.09 -1.33
N ARG A 24 3.87 22.39 -0.68
CA ARG A 24 5.21 22.12 -1.22
C ARG A 24 5.60 20.65 -1.18
N TYR A 25 4.89 19.82 -0.43
CA TYR A 25 5.20 18.41 -0.18
C TYR A 25 4.32 17.43 -0.97
N LEU A 26 3.34 17.95 -1.72
CA LEU A 26 2.42 17.16 -2.54
C LEU A 26 3.15 16.51 -3.72
N ILE A 27 2.66 15.34 -4.13
CA ILE A 27 3.13 14.62 -5.31
C ILE A 27 2.08 14.81 -6.40
N ASP A 28 2.44 15.41 -7.53
CA ASP A 28 1.51 15.72 -8.62
C ASP A 28 0.20 16.37 -8.13
N HIS A 29 0.35 17.40 -7.28
CA HIS A 29 -0.75 18.11 -6.64
C HIS A 29 -1.69 17.27 -5.75
N CYS A 30 -1.35 16.01 -5.49
CA CYS A 30 -2.08 15.09 -4.64
C CYS A 30 -1.44 14.96 -3.26
N TYR A 31 -2.25 14.67 -2.25
CA TYR A 31 -1.84 14.29 -0.92
C TYR A 31 -1.49 12.80 -0.93
N PRO A 32 -0.21 12.43 -0.80
CA PRO A 32 0.20 11.03 -0.77
C PRO A 32 -0.21 10.40 0.56
N ILE A 33 -0.99 9.33 0.51
CA ILE A 33 -1.45 8.58 1.68
C ILE A 33 -0.98 7.15 1.54
N ALA A 34 0.01 6.75 2.34
CA ALA A 34 0.42 5.36 2.47
C ALA A 34 -0.56 4.60 3.37
N ILE A 35 -0.97 3.41 2.92
CA ILE A 35 -1.80 2.50 3.71
C ILE A 35 -1.06 1.18 3.85
N ASP A 36 -0.79 0.79 5.10
CA ASP A 36 -0.02 -0.41 5.42
C ASP A 36 -0.57 -1.12 6.67
N GLY A 37 -0.45 -2.44 6.68
CA GLY A 37 -0.91 -3.31 7.75
C GLY A 37 0.18 -3.53 8.80
N THR A 38 -0.18 -3.47 10.08
CA THR A 38 0.79 -3.71 11.16
C THR A 38 0.17 -4.45 12.33
N GLN A 39 0.88 -5.46 12.83
CA GLN A 39 0.49 -6.19 14.03
C GLN A 39 0.96 -5.42 15.27
N LYS A 40 0.02 -4.95 16.09
CA LYS A 40 0.34 -4.18 17.31
C LYS A 40 0.56 -5.06 18.54
N PHE A 41 -0.21 -6.13 18.69
CA PHE A 41 -0.16 -7.01 19.85
C PHE A 41 -0.36 -8.47 19.48
N VAL A 42 0.26 -9.38 20.24
CA VAL A 42 0.04 -10.83 20.15
C VAL A 42 0.13 -11.47 21.54
N ARG A 43 -0.74 -12.44 21.81
CA ARG A 43 -0.75 -13.28 23.03
C ARG A 43 -1.10 -14.73 22.70
N ASN A 44 -0.85 -15.63 23.64
CA ASN A 44 -1.22 -17.04 23.57
C ASN A 44 -2.52 -17.38 24.36
N TRP A 45 -3.28 -16.36 24.80
CA TRP A 45 -4.62 -16.51 25.37
C TRP A 45 -5.57 -15.48 24.76
N LEU A 46 -6.86 -15.80 24.68
CA LEU A 46 -7.88 -14.87 24.20
C LEU A 46 -8.22 -13.87 25.32
N TRP A 47 -8.08 -12.58 25.05
CA TRP A 47 -8.39 -11.52 26.03
C TRP A 47 -9.53 -10.60 25.61
N SER A 48 -9.96 -10.67 24.36
CA SER A 48 -11.07 -9.89 23.78
C SER A 48 -11.62 -10.67 22.58
N GLU A 49 -12.94 -10.72 22.42
CA GLU A 49 -13.60 -11.45 21.33
C GLU A 49 -13.26 -10.89 19.94
N GLU A 50 -12.85 -9.63 19.87
CA GLU A 50 -12.47 -8.92 18.65
C GLU A 50 -11.09 -9.34 18.11
N CYS A 51 -10.29 -10.07 18.90
CA CYS A 51 -8.93 -10.45 18.51
C CYS A 51 -8.95 -11.46 17.35
N LEU A 52 -8.06 -11.25 16.39
CA LEU A 52 -7.83 -12.24 15.34
C LEU A 52 -7.07 -13.44 15.92
N GLU A 53 -7.31 -14.63 15.40
CA GLU A 53 -6.63 -15.87 15.78
C GLU A 53 -5.77 -16.42 14.65
N ARG A 54 -4.65 -17.08 15.01
CA ARG A 54 -3.88 -17.91 14.08
C ARG A 54 -3.32 -19.13 14.80
N LYS A 55 -3.13 -20.21 14.06
CA LYS A 55 -2.41 -21.38 14.55
C LYS A 55 -0.92 -21.09 14.52
N ASP A 56 -0.24 -21.37 15.63
CA ASP A 56 1.20 -21.33 15.74
C ASP A 56 1.75 -22.75 15.95
N LYS A 57 2.86 -23.05 15.27
CA LYS A 57 3.54 -24.34 15.43
C LYS A 57 4.60 -24.17 16.50
N THR A 58 4.22 -24.45 17.75
CA THR A 58 5.15 -24.50 18.87
C THR A 58 5.83 -25.87 18.95
N GLU A 59 7.03 -25.93 19.56
CA GLU A 59 7.79 -27.19 19.74
C GLU A 59 7.00 -28.29 20.47
N ASN A 60 5.97 -27.94 21.26
CA ASN A 60 5.14 -28.86 22.04
C ASN A 60 3.74 -29.14 21.44
N GLY A 61 3.45 -28.74 20.20
CA GLY A 61 2.17 -28.99 19.52
C GLY A 61 1.56 -27.76 18.82
N GLU A 62 0.29 -27.87 18.41
CA GLU A 62 -0.50 -26.75 17.86
C GLU A 62 -0.91 -25.77 18.98
N GLY A 63 -0.35 -24.57 18.99
CA GLY A 63 -0.76 -23.47 19.85
C GLY A 63 -1.69 -22.51 19.12
N LYS A 64 -2.60 -21.84 19.85
CA LYS A 64 -3.37 -20.71 19.31
C LYS A 64 -2.74 -19.39 19.74
N GLN A 65 -2.56 -18.49 18.78
CA GLN A 65 -2.17 -17.10 19.03
C GLN A 65 -3.32 -16.17 18.69
N TYR A 66 -3.52 -15.17 19.52
CA TYR A 66 -4.50 -14.10 19.34
C TYR A 66 -3.76 -12.77 19.17
N TYR A 67 -4.15 -11.97 18.19
CA TYR A 67 -3.43 -10.77 17.82
C TYR A 67 -4.35 -9.63 17.39
N VAL A 68 -3.82 -8.41 17.51
CA VAL A 68 -4.46 -7.18 17.02
C VAL A 68 -3.67 -6.70 15.82
N TYR A 69 -4.37 -6.62 14.70
CA TYR A 69 -3.83 -6.13 13.45
C TYR A 69 -4.56 -4.84 13.06
N VAL A 70 -3.80 -3.85 12.61
CA VAL A 70 -4.32 -2.51 12.33
C VAL A 70 -3.84 -2.09 10.96
N LEU A 71 -4.74 -1.59 10.14
CA LEU A 71 -4.43 -0.93 8.89
C LEU A 71 -4.29 0.58 9.16
N GLU A 72 -3.12 1.15 8.89
CA GLU A 72 -2.83 2.56 9.19
C GLU A 72 -2.76 3.37 7.90
N ALA A 73 -3.45 4.52 7.87
CA ALA A 73 -3.30 5.52 6.83
C ALA A 73 -2.40 6.67 7.33
N ASN A 74 -1.33 6.95 6.59
CA ASN A 74 -0.36 7.99 6.93
C ASN A 74 -0.16 8.92 5.71
N LEU A 75 -0.17 10.24 5.91
CA LEU A 75 0.36 11.16 4.91
C LEU A 75 1.85 10.89 4.76
N ALA A 76 2.31 10.51 3.57
CA ALA A 76 3.69 10.10 3.30
C ALA A 76 4.32 11.03 2.25
N PHE A 77 4.85 12.16 2.70
CA PHE A 77 5.38 13.19 1.83
C PHE A 77 6.73 12.81 1.21
N TYR A 78 7.05 13.36 0.03
CA TYR A 78 8.24 12.98 -0.73
C TYR A 78 9.57 13.29 -0.02
N ASP A 79 9.57 14.19 0.98
CA ASP A 79 10.74 14.57 1.76
C ASP A 79 10.97 13.67 2.99
N GLY A 80 10.15 12.63 3.15
CA GLY A 80 10.22 11.67 4.25
C GLY A 80 9.37 12.05 5.46
N MET A 81 8.71 13.20 5.46
CA MET A 81 7.77 13.55 6.53
C MET A 81 6.54 12.63 6.48
N SER A 82 6.26 11.96 7.60
CA SER A 82 5.07 11.12 7.76
C SER A 82 4.16 11.67 8.86
N ILE A 83 2.86 11.78 8.59
CA ILE A 83 1.86 12.22 9.55
C ILE A 83 0.72 11.20 9.59
N PRO A 84 0.45 10.55 10.73
CA PRO A 84 -0.70 9.67 10.86
C PRO A 84 -2.01 10.36 10.50
N LEU A 85 -2.98 9.63 9.94
CA LEU A 85 -4.31 10.18 9.67
C LEU A 85 -5.39 9.43 10.45
N MET A 86 -5.44 8.11 10.27
CA MET A 86 -6.49 7.27 10.81
C MET A 86 -6.05 5.81 10.78
N SER A 87 -6.68 5.02 11.63
CA SER A 87 -6.42 3.58 11.74
C SER A 87 -7.72 2.79 11.62
N GLU A 88 -7.65 1.63 11.00
CA GLU A 88 -8.73 0.66 10.93
C GLU A 88 -8.27 -0.64 11.59
N VAL A 89 -8.83 -0.94 12.76
CA VAL A 89 -8.53 -2.18 13.48
C VAL A 89 -9.26 -3.33 12.79
N LEU A 90 -8.54 -4.40 12.46
CA LEU A 90 -9.17 -5.63 11.99
C LEU A 90 -9.86 -6.31 13.18
N ASN A 91 -11.08 -6.77 12.97
CA ASN A 91 -11.92 -7.31 14.04
C ASN A 91 -12.48 -8.66 13.63
N TYR A 92 -12.31 -9.68 14.47
CA TYR A 92 -12.84 -11.02 14.22
C TYR A 92 -14.34 -11.00 13.83
N ALA A 93 -15.16 -10.17 14.49
CA ALA A 93 -16.59 -10.06 14.26
C ALA A 93 -16.97 -9.44 12.89
N GLU A 94 -16.04 -8.72 12.25
CA GLU A 94 -16.20 -8.19 10.87
C GLU A 94 -15.82 -9.23 9.80
N GLY A 95 -15.40 -10.41 10.25
CA GLY A 95 -15.20 -11.61 9.44
C GLY A 95 -16.51 -12.14 8.84
N ASP A 96 -16.36 -13.05 7.89
CA ASP A 96 -17.48 -13.91 7.48
C ASP A 96 -17.44 -15.14 8.40
N THR A 97 -17.96 -14.97 9.61
CA THR A 97 -17.95 -15.99 10.67
C THR A 97 -18.72 -17.24 10.26
N ASP A 98 -19.72 -17.11 9.38
CA ASP A 98 -20.48 -18.22 8.83
C ASP A 98 -19.64 -19.11 7.89
N GLN A 99 -18.50 -18.60 7.40
CA GLN A 99 -17.53 -19.34 6.59
C GLN A 99 -16.18 -19.56 7.29
N ASP A 100 -16.13 -19.40 8.62
CA ASP A 100 -14.88 -19.45 9.42
C ASP A 100 -13.78 -18.51 8.89
N LYS A 101 -14.16 -17.41 8.24
CA LYS A 101 -13.21 -16.43 7.69
C LYS A 101 -13.16 -15.21 8.59
N GLN A 102 -11.98 -14.96 9.13
CA GLN A 102 -11.72 -13.75 9.89
C GLN A 102 -11.69 -12.50 8.99
N ASP A 103 -11.77 -11.33 9.61
CA ASP A 103 -11.56 -10.08 8.91
C ASP A 103 -10.15 -10.02 8.31
N CYS A 104 -10.02 -9.26 7.23
CA CYS A 104 -8.79 -9.21 6.44
C CYS A 104 -8.47 -7.79 6.03
N GLU A 105 -7.20 -7.56 5.71
CA GLU A 105 -6.70 -6.23 5.33
C GLU A 105 -7.49 -5.62 4.17
N LEU A 106 -7.94 -6.44 3.21
CA LEU A 106 -8.69 -5.93 2.06
C LEU A 106 -10.09 -5.43 2.46
N LYS A 107 -10.77 -6.09 3.39
CA LYS A 107 -12.06 -5.62 3.94
C LYS A 107 -11.84 -4.34 4.76
N ALA A 108 -10.86 -4.34 5.64
CA ALA A 108 -10.45 -3.17 6.41
C ALA A 108 -10.11 -1.98 5.50
N PHE A 109 -9.41 -2.22 4.39
CA PHE A 109 -9.10 -1.20 3.38
C PHE A 109 -10.38 -0.58 2.80
N TYR A 110 -11.39 -1.37 2.45
CA TYR A 110 -12.65 -0.81 1.94
C TYR A 110 -13.37 0.05 2.98
N ARG A 111 -13.37 -0.34 4.27
CA ARG A 111 -13.91 0.48 5.37
C ARG A 111 -13.11 1.77 5.55
N LEU A 112 -11.79 1.66 5.60
CA LEU A 112 -10.85 2.76 5.74
C LEU A 112 -10.97 3.78 4.61
N THR A 113 -11.03 3.35 3.35
CA THR A 113 -11.23 4.27 2.21
C THR A 113 -12.60 4.93 2.22
N GLY A 114 -13.62 4.29 2.79
CA GLY A 114 -14.93 4.89 3.05
C GLY A 114 -14.82 6.05 4.05
N ARG A 115 -14.20 5.80 5.21
CA ARG A 115 -13.94 6.81 6.25
C ARG A 115 -13.08 7.96 5.73
N LEU A 116 -11.99 7.63 5.03
CA LEU A 116 -11.08 8.62 4.45
C LEU A 116 -11.78 9.55 3.46
N LYS A 117 -12.68 9.00 2.60
CA LYS A 117 -13.47 9.83 1.68
C LYS A 117 -14.52 10.68 2.39
N LYS A 118 -15.06 10.22 3.52
CA LYS A 118 -15.98 11.02 4.35
C LYS A 118 -15.26 12.21 4.99
N GLU A 119 -14.07 11.98 5.54
CA GLU A 119 -13.30 13.04 6.20
C GLU A 119 -12.66 14.04 5.22
N PHE A 120 -12.20 13.55 4.06
CA PHE A 120 -11.45 14.34 3.08
C PHE A 120 -12.08 14.27 1.68
N SER A 121 -13.39 14.50 1.59
CA SER A 121 -14.19 14.32 0.36
C SER A 121 -13.67 15.06 -0.87
N HIS A 122 -13.13 16.26 -0.68
CA HIS A 122 -12.64 17.16 -1.75
C HIS A 122 -11.12 17.16 -1.92
N LEU A 123 -10.39 16.37 -1.12
CA LEU A 123 -8.93 16.37 -1.17
C LEU A 123 -8.44 15.56 -2.38
N PRO A 124 -7.52 16.10 -3.21
CA PRO A 124 -6.86 15.30 -4.24
C PRO A 124 -5.93 14.31 -3.55
N ILE A 125 -6.26 13.02 -3.59
CA ILE A 125 -5.52 11.97 -2.86
C ILE A 125 -4.81 11.06 -3.86
N MET A 126 -3.58 10.69 -3.52
CA MET A 126 -2.84 9.59 -4.14
C MET A 126 -2.60 8.53 -3.07
N VAL A 127 -3.15 7.33 -3.24
CA VAL A 127 -2.89 6.23 -2.30
C VAL A 127 -1.63 5.46 -2.69
N LEU A 128 -0.78 5.16 -1.71
CA LEU A 128 0.45 4.36 -1.88
C LEU A 128 0.22 3.01 -1.18
N LEU A 129 0.25 1.92 -1.94
CA LEU A 129 -0.15 0.59 -1.49
C LEU A 129 0.89 -0.46 -1.85
N ASP A 130 0.97 -1.52 -1.03
CA ASP A 130 1.85 -2.65 -1.27
C ASP A 130 1.30 -3.63 -2.34
N GLY A 131 2.00 -4.75 -2.54
CA GLY A 131 1.64 -5.76 -3.54
C GLY A 131 0.33 -6.49 -3.28
N LEU A 132 -0.16 -6.53 -2.03
CA LEU A 132 -1.41 -7.19 -1.68
C LEU A 132 -2.63 -6.53 -2.35
N TYR A 133 -2.50 -5.23 -2.63
CA TYR A 133 -3.55 -4.38 -3.18
C TYR A 133 -3.55 -4.31 -4.72
N ALA A 134 -2.62 -4.99 -5.41
CA ALA A 134 -2.54 -5.03 -6.88
C ALA A 134 -3.69 -5.86 -7.51
N LYS A 135 -4.92 -5.35 -7.38
CA LYS A 135 -6.17 -6.03 -7.77
C LYS A 135 -7.12 -5.06 -8.47
N GLY A 136 -7.80 -5.55 -9.51
CA GLY A 136 -8.78 -4.74 -10.27
C GLY A 136 -9.85 -4.05 -9.41
N PRO A 137 -10.49 -4.72 -8.44
CA PRO A 137 -11.45 -4.07 -7.54
C PRO A 137 -10.87 -2.92 -6.70
N VAL A 138 -9.59 -3.02 -6.30
CA VAL A 138 -8.91 -1.94 -5.55
C VAL A 138 -8.69 -0.73 -6.47
N MET A 139 -8.19 -0.96 -7.68
CA MET A 139 -8.03 0.10 -8.68
C MET A 139 -9.38 0.76 -9.01
N GLU A 140 -10.44 -0.04 -9.16
CA GLU A 140 -11.81 0.43 -9.42
C GLU A 140 -12.31 1.37 -8.32
N ILE A 141 -12.12 1.03 -7.05
CA ILE A 141 -12.59 1.89 -5.95
C ILE A 141 -11.78 3.19 -5.86
N CYS A 142 -10.47 3.15 -6.09
CA CYS A 142 -9.64 4.35 -6.14
C CYS A 142 -10.14 5.31 -7.24
N ARG A 143 -10.39 4.79 -8.45
CA ARG A 143 -10.94 5.58 -9.56
C ARG A 143 -12.34 6.13 -9.25
N LYS A 144 -13.24 5.33 -8.68
CA LYS A 144 -14.59 5.79 -8.26
C LYS A 144 -14.55 6.92 -7.23
N LYS A 145 -13.49 6.99 -6.40
CA LYS A 145 -13.29 8.06 -5.42
C LYS A 145 -12.56 9.28 -5.97
N ASN A 146 -12.19 9.27 -7.26
CA ASN A 146 -11.34 10.24 -7.94
C ASN A 146 -9.95 10.36 -7.29
N TRP A 147 -9.37 9.22 -6.91
CA TRP A 147 -8.02 9.15 -6.35
C TRP A 147 -7.02 8.63 -7.37
N GLN A 148 -5.79 9.12 -7.30
CA GLN A 148 -4.63 8.49 -7.93
C GLN A 148 -4.12 7.35 -7.05
N PHE A 149 -3.31 6.46 -7.61
CA PHE A 149 -2.72 5.38 -6.85
C PHE A 149 -1.33 5.00 -7.39
N MET A 150 -0.47 4.56 -6.48
CA MET A 150 0.77 3.84 -6.77
C MET A 150 0.71 2.54 -5.99
N ILE A 151 0.77 1.41 -6.69
CA ILE A 151 0.64 0.07 -6.08
C ILE A 151 1.85 -0.73 -6.50
N VAL A 152 2.54 -1.35 -5.55
CA VAL A 152 3.64 -2.28 -5.86
C VAL A 152 3.09 -3.42 -6.71
N LEU A 153 3.73 -3.71 -7.85
CA LEU A 153 3.35 -4.82 -8.69
C LEU A 153 4.36 -5.96 -8.55
N GLN A 154 3.98 -7.02 -7.85
CA GLN A 154 4.82 -8.22 -7.75
C GLN A 154 4.83 -8.99 -9.08
N ASP A 155 5.95 -9.65 -9.39
CA ASP A 155 6.16 -10.43 -10.62
C ASP A 155 5.07 -11.47 -10.90
N LYS A 156 4.50 -12.05 -9.84
CA LYS A 156 3.49 -13.11 -9.93
C LYS A 156 2.06 -12.58 -10.09
N CYS A 157 1.88 -11.27 -9.93
CA CYS A 157 0.58 -10.60 -10.00
C CYS A 157 0.36 -10.00 -11.39
N LEU A 158 -0.90 -9.92 -11.82
CA LEU A 158 -1.31 -9.26 -13.07
C LEU A 158 -0.47 -9.66 -14.30
N LYS A 159 -0.37 -10.97 -14.59
CA LYS A 159 0.46 -11.50 -15.68
C LYS A 159 0.27 -10.79 -17.03
N SER A 160 -0.97 -10.50 -17.42
CA SER A 160 -1.25 -9.79 -18.67
C SER A 160 -0.67 -8.38 -18.72
N VAL A 161 -0.61 -7.68 -17.58
CA VAL A 161 0.03 -6.36 -17.45
C VAL A 161 1.54 -6.48 -17.65
N TRP A 162 2.17 -7.51 -17.08
CA TRP A 162 3.60 -7.78 -17.32
C TRP A 162 3.89 -8.16 -18.76
N GLU A 163 3.08 -9.02 -19.37
CA GLU A 163 3.21 -9.42 -20.78
C GLU A 163 3.12 -8.20 -21.72
N GLU A 164 2.17 -7.30 -21.47
CA GLU A 164 2.01 -6.07 -22.24
C GLU A 164 3.17 -5.07 -21.98
N TYR A 165 3.62 -4.94 -20.73
CA TYR A 165 4.79 -4.13 -20.37
C TYR A 165 6.06 -4.60 -21.10
N GLU A 166 6.36 -5.90 -21.08
CA GLU A 166 7.53 -6.49 -21.75
C GLU A 166 7.43 -6.43 -23.28
N GLY A 167 6.21 -6.58 -23.81
CA GLY A 167 5.95 -6.46 -25.25
C GLY A 167 6.15 -5.03 -25.75
N LEU A 168 5.52 -4.05 -25.10
CA LEU A 168 5.60 -2.64 -25.47
C LEU A 168 6.95 -2.01 -25.12
N GLY A 169 7.63 -2.49 -24.07
CA GLY A 169 8.96 -2.05 -23.66
C GLY A 169 10.05 -2.18 -24.71
N LYS A 170 9.82 -2.97 -25.76
CA LYS A 170 10.72 -3.16 -26.91
C LYS A 170 10.45 -2.18 -28.06
N LEU A 171 9.31 -1.50 -28.03
CA LEU A 171 8.80 -0.68 -29.14
C LEU A 171 8.75 0.80 -28.79
N VAL A 172 8.55 1.13 -27.52
CA VAL A 172 8.44 2.52 -27.06
C VAL A 172 9.84 3.08 -26.81
N GLU A 173 10.13 4.23 -27.42
CA GLU A 173 11.34 5.01 -27.18
C GLU A 173 11.08 6.11 -26.13
N ASN A 174 12.15 6.64 -25.51
CA ASN A 174 12.09 7.74 -24.52
C ASN A 174 11.28 7.42 -23.24
N ASN A 175 11.23 6.15 -22.85
CA ASN A 175 10.53 5.67 -21.67
C ASN A 175 11.47 5.13 -20.59
N GLU A 176 12.71 5.58 -20.62
CA GLU A 176 13.77 5.18 -19.69
C GLU A 176 14.41 6.42 -19.06
N LEU A 177 14.85 6.30 -17.81
CA LEU A 177 15.52 7.35 -17.07
C LEU A 177 16.57 6.74 -16.14
N ASP A 178 17.83 7.10 -16.37
CA ASP A 178 18.91 6.82 -15.42
C ASP A 178 19.00 7.93 -14.37
N ARG A 179 19.09 7.54 -13.10
CA ARG A 179 19.40 8.44 -12.00
C ARG A 179 20.40 7.81 -11.04
N THR A 180 21.14 8.68 -10.37
CA THR A 180 21.89 8.31 -9.17
C THR A 180 21.24 8.99 -7.99
N TRP A 181 20.84 8.21 -6.99
CA TRP A 181 20.29 8.72 -5.75
C TRP A 181 21.08 8.15 -4.57
N VAL A 182 21.69 9.06 -3.81
CA VAL A 182 22.66 8.73 -2.74
C VAL A 182 23.78 7.84 -3.31
N ASN A 183 23.81 6.56 -2.97
CA ASN A 183 24.81 5.57 -3.38
C ASN A 183 24.23 4.48 -4.30
N ARG A 184 23.05 4.74 -4.90
CA ARG A 184 22.34 3.78 -5.75
C ARG A 184 22.24 4.33 -7.16
N ARG A 185 22.61 3.52 -8.14
CA ARG A 185 22.32 3.76 -9.56
C ARG A 185 20.98 3.11 -9.88
N GLN A 186 20.04 3.91 -10.35
CA GLN A 186 18.67 3.52 -10.63
C GLN A 186 18.41 3.68 -12.12
N HIS A 187 17.92 2.64 -12.76
CA HIS A 187 17.43 2.62 -14.13
C HIS A 187 15.91 2.46 -14.08
N PHE A 188 15.20 3.53 -14.40
CA PHE A 188 13.74 3.52 -14.49
C PHE A 188 13.33 3.21 -15.91
N LYS A 189 12.32 2.36 -16.07
CA LYS A 189 11.63 2.14 -17.34
C LYS A 189 10.13 2.11 -17.11
N TRP A 190 9.34 2.72 -18.00
CA TRP A 190 7.89 2.75 -17.83
C TRP A 190 7.13 2.50 -19.12
N ILE A 191 5.88 2.05 -18.99
CA ILE A 191 4.92 1.95 -20.08
C ILE A 191 3.59 2.49 -19.59
N ASN A 192 3.00 3.34 -20.40
CA ASN A 192 1.70 3.96 -20.12
C ASN A 192 0.58 3.24 -20.85
N ASP A 193 -0.64 3.44 -20.36
CA ASP A 193 -1.88 3.07 -21.04
C ASP A 193 -2.08 1.57 -21.30
N ILE A 194 -1.52 0.72 -20.43
CA ILE A 194 -1.72 -0.73 -20.45
C ILE A 194 -3.17 -1.06 -20.08
N ARG A 195 -3.80 -1.95 -20.85
CA ARG A 195 -5.20 -2.34 -20.65
C ARG A 195 -5.28 -3.58 -19.78
N TYR A 196 -5.66 -3.40 -18.52
CA TYR A 196 -5.88 -4.50 -17.60
C TYR A 196 -7.35 -4.90 -17.53
N TYR A 197 -7.66 -6.15 -17.87
CA TYR A 197 -9.01 -6.71 -17.78
C TYR A 197 -9.16 -7.61 -16.56
N TYR A 198 -10.34 -7.58 -15.93
CA TYR A 198 -10.64 -8.35 -14.71
C TYR A 198 -12.14 -8.62 -14.56
N GLY A 199 -12.50 -9.44 -13.57
CA GLY A 199 -13.87 -9.89 -13.33
C GLY A 199 -14.21 -11.17 -14.11
N GLN A 200 -15.40 -11.72 -13.87
CA GLN A 200 -15.84 -12.97 -14.49
C GLN A 200 -15.89 -12.82 -16.01
N GLY A 201 -15.01 -13.47 -16.76
CA GLY A 201 -14.94 -13.30 -18.22
C GLY A 201 -14.44 -11.93 -18.67
N GLU A 202 -13.60 -11.26 -17.86
CA GLU A 202 -12.83 -10.06 -18.28
C GLU A 202 -13.67 -8.84 -18.72
N GLN A 203 -14.92 -8.79 -18.28
CA GLN A 203 -15.89 -7.72 -18.62
C GLN A 203 -15.52 -6.34 -18.08
N LYS A 204 -14.67 -6.26 -17.05
CA LYS A 204 -14.22 -4.97 -16.48
C LYS A 204 -12.82 -4.66 -16.96
N ARG A 205 -12.53 -3.36 -17.12
CA ARG A 205 -11.25 -2.86 -17.62
C ARG A 205 -10.74 -1.70 -16.76
N GLN A 206 -9.44 -1.69 -16.50
CA GLN A 206 -8.69 -0.54 -16.00
C GLN A 206 -7.60 -0.17 -17.00
N ILE A 207 -7.25 1.12 -17.02
CA ILE A 207 -6.03 1.60 -17.69
C ILE A 207 -5.00 1.85 -16.59
N VAL A 208 -3.83 1.23 -16.72
CA VAL A 208 -2.74 1.31 -15.75
C VAL A 208 -1.45 1.75 -16.42
N HIS A 209 -0.59 2.36 -15.62
CA HIS A 209 0.77 2.74 -16.00
C HIS A 209 1.71 1.91 -15.14
N VAL A 210 2.74 1.34 -15.74
CA VAL A 210 3.73 0.51 -15.05
C VAL A 210 5.07 1.21 -15.12
N VAL A 211 5.74 1.32 -13.99
CA VAL A 211 7.13 1.77 -13.88
C VAL A 211 7.91 0.70 -13.14
N VAL A 212 9.08 0.37 -13.66
CA VAL A 212 10.05 -0.54 -13.06
C VAL A 212 11.29 0.28 -12.73
N CYS A 213 11.86 0.07 -11.55
CA CYS A 213 13.12 0.64 -11.14
C CYS A 213 14.10 -0.50 -10.88
N GLU A 214 15.10 -0.66 -11.74
CA GLU A 214 16.22 -1.55 -11.48
C GLU A 214 17.32 -0.76 -10.81
N GLU A 215 17.82 -1.23 -9.67
CA GLU A 215 18.83 -0.51 -8.92
C GLU A 215 20.05 -1.34 -8.61
N SER A 216 21.22 -0.70 -8.63
CA SER A 216 22.49 -1.29 -8.23
C SER A 216 23.23 -0.38 -7.25
N TRP A 217 23.91 -1.00 -6.28
CA TRP A 217 24.70 -0.29 -5.28
C TRP A 217 25.90 -1.13 -4.86
N GLU A 218 26.88 -0.46 -4.29
CA GLU A 218 28.06 -1.08 -3.72
C GLU A 218 27.92 -1.15 -2.20
N GLU A 219 28.27 -2.29 -1.61
CA GLU A 219 28.40 -2.45 -0.17
C GLU A 219 29.65 -3.26 0.17
N VAL A 220 30.16 -3.09 1.39
CA VAL A 220 31.29 -3.89 1.88
C VAL A 220 30.76 -5.21 2.42
N ASP A 221 31.20 -6.32 1.85
CA ASP A 221 30.85 -7.64 2.34
C ASP A 221 31.45 -7.85 3.74
N GLN A 222 30.59 -8.21 4.70
CA GLN A 222 30.99 -8.34 6.12
C GLN A 222 31.97 -9.49 6.39
N LYS A 223 32.13 -10.43 5.44
CA LYS A 223 33.02 -11.60 5.58
C LYS A 223 34.33 -11.41 4.84
N SER A 224 34.30 -10.85 3.63
CA SER A 224 35.52 -10.66 2.82
C SER A 224 36.15 -9.27 2.95
N ASN A 225 35.44 -8.27 3.50
CA ASN A 225 35.82 -6.84 3.47
C ASN A 225 36.04 -6.28 2.06
N GLU A 226 35.52 -6.97 1.03
CA GLU A 226 35.59 -6.52 -0.35
C GLU A 226 34.32 -5.74 -0.73
N ILE A 227 34.45 -4.84 -1.70
CA ILE A 227 33.31 -4.11 -2.27
C ILE A 227 32.58 -5.06 -3.21
N VAL A 228 31.30 -5.32 -2.92
CA VAL A 228 30.42 -6.14 -3.75
C VAL A 228 29.30 -5.30 -4.36
N THR A 229 29.05 -5.48 -5.66
CA THR A 229 27.91 -4.86 -6.34
C THR A 229 26.66 -5.70 -6.14
N LYS A 230 25.63 -5.11 -5.52
CA LYS A 230 24.30 -5.69 -5.41
C LYS A 230 23.35 -5.10 -6.43
N LYS A 231 22.27 -5.84 -6.71
CA LYS A 231 21.18 -5.44 -7.60
C LYS A 231 19.83 -5.72 -6.94
N GLY A 232 18.83 -4.91 -7.27
CA GLY A 232 17.44 -5.07 -6.85
C GLY A 232 16.47 -4.54 -7.90
N ARG A 233 15.22 -4.98 -7.80
CA ARG A 233 14.07 -4.52 -8.59
C ARG A 233 12.85 -4.45 -7.68
#